data_AF-A0A529LVE8-F1
#
_entry.id   AF-A0A529LVE8-F1
#
_cell.length_a   1.000
_cell.length_b   1.000
_cell.length_c   1.000
_cell.angle_alpha   90.00
_cell.angle_beta   90.00
_cell.angle_gamma   90.00
#
_symmetry.space_group_name_H-M   'P 1'
#
loop_
_entity.id
_entity.type
_entity.pdbx_description
1 polymer ?
#
loop_
_entity_poly.entity_id
_entity_poly.type
_entity_poly.pdbx_seq_one_letter_code
_entity_poly.pdbx_strand_id
1 'polypeptide(L)' 'QIVKDPKLARKQGAFAVIAAGGRILKRGQELGRVLGVFDSKLKLVEA' A
#
# COMPACT_ATOMS: atom_id res chain seq x y z
N GLN A 1 1.57 2.09 9.55
CA GLN A 1 0.62 3.22 9.56
C GLN A 1 -0.14 3.26 8.24
N ILE A 2 -1.45 3.52 8.26
CA ILE A 2 -2.27 3.74 7.05
C ILE A 2 -2.63 5.23 6.99
N VAL A 3 -2.44 5.86 5.85
CA VAL A 3 -2.74 7.29 5.63
C VAL A 3 -3.69 7.45 4.45
N LYS A 4 -4.66 8.36 4.57
CA LYS A 4 -5.55 8.78 3.48
C LYS A 4 -5.28 10.23 3.11
N ASP A 5 -4.95 10.48 1.85
CA ASP A 5 -4.59 11.80 1.33
C ASP A 5 -5.41 12.13 0.05
N PRO A 6 -6.63 12.67 0.19
CA PRO A 6 -7.56 12.85 -0.93
C PRO A 6 -7.04 13.76 -2.05
N LYS A 7 -6.14 14.70 -1.73
CA LYS A 7 -5.52 15.60 -2.71
C LYS A 7 -4.70 14.83 -3.76
N LEU A 8 -4.19 13.65 -3.39
CA LEU A 8 -3.42 12.78 -4.28
C LEU A 8 -4.28 11.70 -4.96
N ALA A 9 -5.59 11.64 -4.70
CA ALA A 9 -6.49 10.61 -5.21
C ALA A 9 -6.42 10.47 -6.75
N ARG A 10 -6.39 11.61 -7.45
CA ARG A 10 -6.32 11.64 -8.93
C ARG A 10 -4.91 11.50 -9.51
N LYS A 11 -3.86 11.58 -8.69
CA LYS A 11 -2.46 11.51 -9.14
C LYS A 11 -1.83 10.17 -8.82
N GLN A 12 -1.70 9.86 -7.53
CA GLN A 12 -0.93 8.71 -7.03
C GLN A 12 -1.80 7.73 -6.23
N GLY A 13 -3.05 8.09 -5.93
CA GLY A 13 -3.95 7.32 -5.09
C GLY A 13 -4.17 7.94 -3.71
N ALA A 14 -5.37 7.76 -3.18
CA ALA A 14 -5.81 8.37 -1.93
C ALA A 14 -5.29 7.63 -0.69
N PHE A 15 -4.79 6.41 -0.81
CA PHE A 15 -4.38 5.58 0.33
C PHE A 15 -2.92 5.18 0.22
N ALA A 16 -2.21 5.18 1.35
CA ALA A 16 -0.83 4.70 1.46
C ALA A 16 -0.62 3.91 2.76
N VAL A 17 0.22 2.87 2.69
CA VAL A 17 0.73 2.15 3.86
C VAL A 17 2.19 2.54 4.05
N ILE A 18 2.51 2.99 5.26
CA ILE A 18 3.83 3.45 5.68
C ILE A 18 4.36 2.49 6.76
N ALA A 19 5.58 1.98 6.56
CA ALA A 19 6.30 1.17 7.52
C ALA A 19 6.75 2.01 8.72
N ALA A 20 7.17 1.35 9.81
CA ALA A 20 7.65 2.04 11.01
C ALA A 20 8.81 3.00 10.73
N GLY A 21 9.69 2.68 9.77
CA GLY A 21 10.80 3.56 9.35
C GLY A 21 10.43 4.66 8.35
N GLY A 22 9.15 4.98 8.15
CA GLY A 22 8.70 6.03 7.22
C GLY A 22 8.69 5.63 5.74
N ARG A 23 9.10 4.40 5.40
CA ARG A 23 9.06 3.88 4.01
C ARG A 23 7.62 3.59 3.58
N ILE A 24 7.22 4.07 2.41
CA ILE A 24 5.94 3.69 1.80
C ILE A 24 6.05 2.27 1.26
N LEU A 25 5.20 1.37 1.76
CA LEU A 25 5.12 -0.02 1.32
C LEU A 25 4.23 -0.18 0.08
N LYS A 26 3.08 0.50 0.07
CA LYS A 26 2.13 0.48 -1.06
C LYS A 26 1.27 1.73 -1.06
N ARG A 27 0.88 2.19 -2.25
CA ARG A 27 0.00 3.34 -2.48
C ARG A 27 -1.02 3.01 -3.56
N GLY A 28 -2.25 3.51 -3.44
CA GLY A 28 -3.31 3.26 -4.42
C GLY A 28 -4.62 4.00 -4.15
N GLN A 29 -5.55 3.91 -5.10
CA GLN A 29 -6.89 4.50 -4.99
C GLN A 29 -7.85 3.67 -4.13
N GLU A 30 -7.62 2.36 -4.07
CA GLU A 30 -8.48 1.41 -3.38
C GLU A 30 -7.82 0.91 -2.09
N LEU A 31 -8.52 1.06 -0.97
CA LEU A 31 -8.01 0.70 0.35
C LEU A 31 -7.74 -0.81 0.45
N GLY A 32 -8.67 -1.66 0.00
CA GLY A 32 -8.51 -3.12 0.08
C GLY A 32 -7.27 -3.62 -0.65
N ARG A 33 -6.97 -3.04 -1.83
CA ARG A 33 -5.77 -3.38 -2.60
C ARG A 33 -4.49 -2.94 -1.91
N VAL A 34 -4.51 -1.79 -1.23
CA VAL A 34 -3.39 -1.26 -0.46
C VAL A 34 -3.14 -2.10 0.80
N LEU A 35 -4.21 -2.56 1.48
CA LEU A 35 -4.12 -3.44 2.65
C LEU A 35 -3.61 -4.85 2.34
N GLY A 36 -3.66 -5.29 1.08
CA GLY A 36 -3.07 -6.58 0.67
C GLY A 36 -1.57 -6.73 0.94
N VAL A 37 -0.86 -5.68 1.38
CA VAL A 37 0.52 -5.82 1.91
C VAL A 37 0.59 -6.63 3.21
N PHE A 38 -0.50 -6.68 3.97
CA PHE A 38 -0.59 -7.49 5.18
C PHE A 38 -0.96 -8.94 4.87
N ASP A 39 -1.54 -9.19 3.69
CA ASP A 39 -1.89 -10.53 3.20
C ASP A 39 -0.70 -11.12 2.43
N SER A 40 0.35 -11.48 3.18
CA SER A 40 1.57 -12.09 2.64
C SER A 40 1.34 -13.57 2.34
N LYS A 41 0.67 -13.90 1.23
CA LYS A 41 0.77 -15.24 0.64
C LYS A 41 2.15 -15.37 -0.01
N LEU A 42 3.05 -16.07 0.67
CA LEU A 42 4.34 -16.48 0.12
C LEU A 42 4.11 -17.23 -1.20
N LYS A 43 4.73 -16.77 -2.28
CA LYS A 43 4.76 -17.49 -3.56
C LYS A 43 6.12 -18.16 -3.69
N LEU A 44 6.10 -19.45 -3.99
CA LEU A 44 7.29 -20.21 -4.37
C LEU A 44 7.83 -19.61 -5.67
N VAL A 45 9.10 -19.22 -5.66
CA VAL A 45 9.84 -18.83 -6.87
C VAL A 45 10.79 -19.98 -7.20
N GLU A 46 10.61 -20.57 -8.39
CA GLU A 46 11.60 -21.51 -8.94
C GLU A 46 12.79 -20.73 -9.51
N ALA A 47 13.99 -21.27 -9.31
CA ALA A 47 15.27 -20.65 -9.66
C ALA A 47 15.66 -20.91 -11.11
#